data_AF-A0A7C4DMB4-F1
#
_entry.id   AF-A0A7C4DMB4-F1
#
_cell.length_a   1.000
_cell.length_b   1.000
_cell.length_c   1.000
_cell.angle_alpha   90.00
_cell.angle_beta   90.00
_cell.angle_gamma   90.00
#
_symmetry.space_group_name_H-M   'P 1'
#
loop_
_entity.id
_entity.type
_entity.pdbx_description
1 polymer ?
#
loop_
_entity_poly.entity_id
_entity_poly.type
_entity_poly.pdbx_seq_one_letter_code
_entity_poly.pdbx_strand_id
1 'polypeptide(L)'
;MPSLQRLAEQSEEKQAIAVAAAQLIGDNETVFLGSGTTVLEVARRLPRRTNLTVVTNSLLVANALADRRDITLIVMGGIFRQSEGSFYGHLTELMLNEISASKVIFGIRAISLERGLTNDFVAEISTDRTILKMARDVILVADHTKFNRVSTALVCSVAEVRRIVTDDQTPPELIEALVERGIEVIEFACGGPCP
;
A
#
# COMPACT_ATOMS: atom_id res chain seq x y z
N MET A 1 1.16 -12.69 15.06
CA MET A 1 0.61 -12.55 13.69
C MET A 1 1.79 -12.61 12.72
N PRO A 2 1.75 -13.44 11.65
CA PRO A 2 2.79 -13.52 10.62
C PRO A 2 3.24 -12.16 10.06
N SER A 3 2.32 -11.21 9.88
CA SER A 3 2.69 -9.84 9.47
C SER A 3 3.67 -9.15 10.41
N LEU A 4 3.63 -9.41 11.71
CA LEU A 4 4.57 -8.82 12.68
C LEU A 4 5.99 -9.40 12.55
N GLN A 5 6.12 -10.66 12.13
CA GLN A 5 7.44 -11.26 11.88
C GLN A 5 8.11 -10.62 10.65
N ARG A 6 7.30 -10.31 9.63
CA ARG A 6 7.75 -9.61 8.42
C ARG A 6 8.16 -8.16 8.64
N LEU A 7 7.98 -7.59 9.84
CA LEU A 7 8.47 -6.22 10.12
C LEU A 7 9.99 -6.13 10.13
N ALA A 8 10.67 -7.22 10.52
CA ALA A 8 12.14 -7.27 10.56
C ALA A 8 12.74 -7.57 9.18
N GLU A 9 12.01 -8.27 8.30
CA GLU A 9 12.44 -8.55 6.94
C GLU A 9 12.47 -7.28 6.10
N GLN A 10 13.54 -7.03 5.36
CA GLN A 10 13.70 -5.86 4.50
C GLN A 10 13.30 -4.55 5.20
N SER A 11 13.71 -4.40 6.46
CA SER A 11 13.27 -3.27 7.28
C SER A 11 13.78 -1.96 6.70
N GLU A 12 15.04 -1.90 6.26
CA GLU A 12 15.63 -0.68 5.69
C GLU A 12 14.94 -0.27 4.39
N GLU A 13 14.69 -1.22 3.50
CA GLU A 13 13.97 -1.01 2.24
C GLU A 13 12.55 -0.49 2.51
N LYS A 14 11.82 -1.13 3.44
CA LYS A 14 10.46 -0.70 3.81
C LYS A 14 10.44 0.70 4.39
N GLN A 15 11.46 1.08 5.16
CA GLN A 15 11.57 2.42 5.71
C GLN A 15 11.87 3.45 4.63
N ALA A 16 12.78 3.16 3.70
CA ALA A 16 13.10 4.04 2.57
C ALA A 16 11.87 4.27 1.68
N ILE A 17 11.19 3.18 1.29
CA ILE A 17 9.93 3.22 0.54
C ILE A 17 8.87 4.02 1.31
N ALA A 18 8.77 3.82 2.63
CA ALA A 18 7.79 4.50 3.45
C ALA A 18 8.00 6.01 3.55
N VAL A 19 9.26 6.48 3.65
CA VAL A 19 9.59 7.91 3.63
C VAL A 19 9.12 8.55 2.33
N ALA A 20 9.48 7.94 1.21
CA ALA A 20 9.11 8.46 -0.11
C ALA A 20 7.59 8.46 -0.32
N ALA A 21 6.90 7.37 0.00
CA ALA A 21 5.46 7.26 -0.17
C ALA A 21 4.68 8.21 0.78
N ALA A 22 5.15 8.44 2.00
CA ALA A 22 4.52 9.37 2.94
C ALA A 22 4.55 10.83 2.45
N GLN A 23 5.59 11.22 1.69
CA GLN A 23 5.70 12.56 1.11
C GLN A 23 4.67 12.82 0.00
N LEU A 24 4.13 11.78 -0.62
CA LEU A 24 3.11 11.88 -1.68
C LEU A 24 1.72 12.23 -1.15
N ILE A 25 1.51 12.12 0.16
CA ILE A 25 0.26 12.52 0.83
C ILE A 25 0.33 14.00 1.17
N GLY A 26 -0.64 14.78 0.69
CA GLY A 26 -0.74 16.22 0.87
C GLY A 26 -1.75 16.67 1.93
N ASP A 27 -1.90 17.98 2.05
CA ASP A 27 -2.93 18.61 2.87
C ASP A 27 -4.31 18.53 2.18
N ASN A 28 -5.38 18.52 2.97
CA ASN A 28 -6.78 18.47 2.50
C ASN A 28 -7.12 17.21 1.67
N GLU A 29 -6.45 16.11 1.96
CA GLU A 29 -6.65 14.85 1.25
C GLU A 29 -7.42 13.83 2.08
N THR A 30 -8.21 13.01 1.39
CA THR A 30 -8.64 11.71 1.90
C THR A 30 -7.76 10.65 1.24
N VAL A 31 -7.04 9.87 2.05
CA VAL A 31 -6.13 8.83 1.56
C VAL A 31 -6.50 7.48 2.15
N PHE A 32 -6.45 6.44 1.32
CA PHE A 32 -6.59 5.08 1.78
C PHE A 32 -5.22 4.44 2.02
N LEU A 33 -4.99 3.91 3.22
CA LEU A 33 -3.82 3.11 3.56
C LEU A 33 -4.26 1.66 3.70
N GLY A 34 -3.79 0.80 2.79
CA GLY A 34 -4.04 -0.63 2.83
C GLY A 34 -3.35 -1.36 3.98
N SER A 35 -3.35 -2.69 3.90
CA SER A 35 -2.68 -3.55 4.86
C SER A 35 -1.24 -3.86 4.43
N GLY A 36 -0.48 -4.49 5.33
CA GLY A 36 0.88 -4.92 5.10
C GLY A 36 1.93 -4.07 5.81
N THR A 37 3.12 -4.66 5.97
CA THR A 37 4.19 -4.09 6.79
C THR A 37 4.78 -2.81 6.19
N THR A 38 4.88 -2.71 4.87
CA THR A 38 5.39 -1.50 4.20
C THR A 38 4.42 -0.34 4.36
N VAL A 39 3.11 -0.59 4.22
CA VAL A 39 2.07 0.44 4.44
C VAL A 39 2.01 0.87 5.91
N LEU A 40 2.24 -0.04 6.86
CA LEU A 40 2.39 0.31 8.27
C LEU A 40 3.55 1.29 8.50
N GLU A 41 4.70 1.07 7.85
CA GLU A 41 5.83 1.99 7.94
C GLU A 41 5.51 3.36 7.32
N VAL A 42 4.71 3.42 6.26
CA VAL A 42 4.18 4.68 5.69
C VAL A 42 3.36 5.42 6.74
N ALA A 43 2.42 4.73 7.39
CA ALA A 43 1.58 5.32 8.42
C ALA A 43 2.40 5.88 9.59
N ARG A 44 3.44 5.16 10.03
CA ARG A 44 4.34 5.59 11.10
C ARG A 44 5.15 6.84 10.77
N ARG A 45 5.45 7.05 9.48
CA ARG A 45 6.27 8.19 8.98
C ARG A 45 5.45 9.32 8.39
N LEU A 46 4.13 9.20 8.40
CA LEU A 46 3.23 10.19 7.84
C LEU A 46 3.45 11.55 8.53
N PRO A 47 3.90 12.60 7.81
CA PRO A 47 4.09 13.91 8.40
C PRO A 47 2.77 14.47 8.91
N ARG A 48 2.84 15.55 9.71
CA ARG A 48 1.63 16.31 10.03
C ARG A 48 1.12 16.97 8.76
N ARG A 49 -0.17 16.83 8.52
CA ARG A 49 -0.88 17.42 7.38
C ARG A 49 -2.13 18.12 7.87
N THR A 50 -2.49 19.19 7.19
CA THR A 50 -3.70 19.96 7.50
C THR A 50 -4.91 19.23 6.91
N ASN A 51 -5.95 19.01 7.72
CA ASN A 51 -7.23 18.44 7.26
C ASN A 51 -7.07 17.11 6.52
N LEU A 52 -6.28 16.19 7.07
CA LEU A 52 -6.05 14.87 6.50
C LEU A 52 -7.06 13.86 7.03
N THR A 53 -7.71 13.14 6.11
CA THR A 53 -8.52 11.96 6.44
C THR A 53 -7.78 10.70 5.99
N VAL A 54 -7.57 9.77 6.90
CA VAL A 54 -6.99 8.45 6.60
C VAL A 54 -8.08 7.41 6.72
N VAL A 55 -8.21 6.59 5.67
CA VAL A 55 -9.11 5.46 5.60
C VAL A 55 -8.26 4.20 5.58
N THR A 56 -8.57 3.18 6.38
CA THR A 56 -7.79 1.94 6.38
C THR A 56 -8.64 0.71 6.68
N ASN A 57 -8.30 -0.42 6.06
CA ASN A 57 -8.80 -1.73 6.46
C ASN A 57 -7.79 -2.48 7.34
N SER A 58 -6.72 -1.85 7.81
CA SER A 58 -5.71 -2.50 8.65
C SER A 58 -5.81 -2.07 10.10
N LEU A 59 -5.95 -3.04 10.99
CA LEU A 59 -5.88 -2.82 12.43
C LEU A 59 -4.49 -2.31 12.85
N LEU A 60 -3.43 -2.75 12.19
CA LEU A 60 -2.06 -2.32 12.48
C LEU A 60 -1.86 -0.83 12.12
N VAL A 61 -2.33 -0.42 10.95
CA VAL A 61 -2.29 0.99 10.53
C VAL A 61 -3.18 1.84 11.43
N ALA A 62 -4.40 1.38 11.72
CA ALA A 62 -5.32 2.08 12.62
C ALA A 62 -4.67 2.31 14.00
N ASN A 63 -4.03 1.29 14.56
CA ASN A 63 -3.34 1.40 15.85
C ASN A 63 -2.14 2.37 15.80
N ALA A 64 -1.39 2.39 14.69
CA ALA A 64 -0.28 3.33 14.53
C ALA A 64 -0.72 4.81 14.45
N LEU A 65 -1.98 5.05 14.04
CA LEU A 65 -2.54 6.39 13.87
C LEU A 65 -3.54 6.78 14.98
N ALA A 66 -3.86 5.88 15.92
CA ALA A 66 -4.93 6.09 16.90
C ALA A 66 -4.72 7.34 17.78
N ASP A 67 -3.47 7.68 18.08
CA ASP A 67 -3.11 8.84 18.91
C ASP A 67 -2.90 10.14 18.09
N ARG A 68 -3.00 10.08 16.75
CA ARG A 68 -2.79 11.22 15.85
C ARG A 68 -4.04 12.09 15.74
N ARG A 69 -4.15 13.08 16.63
CA ARG A 69 -5.28 14.03 16.67
C ARG A 69 -5.39 14.96 15.45
N ASP A 70 -4.34 15.05 14.64
CA ASP A 70 -4.32 15.80 13.38
C ASP A 70 -4.94 15.05 12.21
N ILE A 71 -5.33 13.78 12.41
CA ILE A 71 -5.90 12.91 11.37
C ILE A 71 -7.33 12.53 11.74
N THR A 72 -8.26 12.68 10.79
CA THR A 72 -9.55 12.01 10.87
C THR A 72 -9.36 10.56 10.43
N LEU A 73 -9.49 9.60 11.34
CA LEU A 73 -9.25 8.17 11.06
C LEU A 73 -10.58 7.41 10.87
N ILE A 74 -10.75 6.81 9.69
CA ILE A 74 -11.87 5.92 9.36
C ILE A 74 -11.33 4.48 9.24
N VAL A 75 -11.86 3.58 10.06
CA VAL A 75 -11.44 2.17 10.08
C VAL A 75 -12.55 1.31 9.49
N MET A 76 -12.21 0.53 8.47
CA MET A 76 -13.13 -0.42 7.86
C MET A 76 -13.34 -1.63 8.78
N GLY A 77 -14.59 -2.02 8.96
CA GLY A 77 -14.96 -3.27 9.63
C GLY A 77 -15.00 -4.44 8.66
N GLY A 78 -15.48 -5.60 9.14
CA GLY A 78 -15.69 -6.81 8.33
C GLY A 78 -15.07 -8.05 8.96
N ILE A 79 -14.66 -9.00 8.13
CA ILE A 79 -14.03 -10.24 8.60
C ILE A 79 -12.55 -9.96 8.88
N PHE A 80 -12.10 -10.24 10.09
CA PHE A 80 -10.71 -10.00 10.49
C PHE A 80 -9.77 -11.14 10.05
N ARG A 81 -8.81 -10.81 9.18
CA ARG A 81 -7.71 -11.70 8.78
C ARG A 81 -6.59 -11.62 9.82
N GLN A 82 -6.52 -12.63 10.70
CA GLN A 82 -5.50 -12.70 11.76
C GLN A 82 -4.06 -12.71 11.23
N SER A 83 -3.83 -13.23 10.02
CA SER A 83 -2.46 -13.35 9.48
C SER A 83 -1.84 -12.01 9.09
N GLU A 84 -2.65 -11.06 8.63
CA GLU A 84 -2.24 -9.73 8.17
C GLU A 84 -2.64 -8.60 9.12
N GLY A 85 -3.69 -8.80 9.92
CA GLY A 85 -4.30 -7.72 10.69
C GLY A 85 -5.12 -6.78 9.83
N SER A 86 -5.82 -7.33 8.83
CA SER A 86 -6.70 -6.60 7.91
C SER A 86 -8.15 -7.06 8.01
N PHE A 87 -9.07 -6.21 7.59
CA PHE A 87 -10.49 -6.51 7.41
C PHE A 87 -10.78 -6.72 5.93
N TYR A 88 -11.57 -7.75 5.64
CA TYR A 88 -12.00 -8.10 4.28
C TYR A 88 -13.44 -8.63 4.25
N GLY A 89 -13.94 -8.80 3.02
CA GLY A 89 -15.24 -9.40 2.74
C GLY A 89 -16.35 -8.37 2.59
N HIS A 90 -17.58 -8.88 2.46
CA HIS A 90 -18.72 -8.09 1.99
C HIS A 90 -19.00 -6.82 2.82
N LEU A 91 -18.90 -6.89 4.15
CA LEU A 91 -19.11 -5.72 5.01
C LEU A 91 -18.04 -4.64 4.80
N THR A 92 -16.78 -5.04 4.61
CA THR A 92 -15.70 -4.11 4.26
C THR A 92 -15.99 -3.46 2.92
N GLU A 93 -16.38 -4.25 1.92
CA GLU A 93 -16.70 -3.78 0.57
C GLU A 93 -17.87 -2.78 0.54
N LEU A 94 -18.92 -3.01 1.34
CA LEU A 94 -20.01 -2.04 1.49
C LEU A 94 -19.52 -0.69 2.00
N MET A 95 -18.70 -0.68 3.06
CA MET A 95 -18.12 0.57 3.58
C MET A 95 -17.19 1.24 2.58
N LEU A 96 -16.39 0.46 1.85
CA LEU A 96 -15.48 0.97 0.82
C LEU A 96 -16.23 1.70 -0.30
N ASN A 97 -17.43 1.26 -0.65
CA ASN A 97 -18.25 1.89 -1.70
C ASN A 97 -18.87 3.24 -1.28
N GLU A 98 -18.94 3.54 0.02
CA GLU A 98 -19.46 4.81 0.54
C GLU A 98 -18.38 5.89 0.66
N ILE A 99 -17.13 5.57 0.33
CA ILE A 99 -15.97 6.44 0.55
C ILE A 99 -15.23 6.64 -0.76
N SER A 100 -14.86 7.90 -1.02
CA SER A 100 -13.94 8.25 -2.11
C SER A 100 -12.64 8.77 -1.51
N ALA A 101 -11.52 8.23 -2.00
CA ALA A 101 -10.18 8.68 -1.64
C ALA A 101 -9.51 9.34 -2.85
N SER A 102 -8.74 10.39 -2.58
CA SER A 102 -7.89 11.03 -3.58
C SER A 102 -6.73 10.12 -3.99
N LYS A 103 -6.19 9.36 -3.04
CA LYS A 103 -5.06 8.44 -3.23
C LYS A 103 -5.28 7.13 -2.49
N VAL A 104 -4.70 6.06 -3.02
CA VAL A 104 -4.59 4.76 -2.36
C VAL A 104 -3.11 4.42 -2.25
N ILE A 105 -2.63 4.14 -1.04
CA ILE A 105 -1.32 3.52 -0.81
C ILE A 105 -1.56 2.05 -0.49
N PHE A 106 -1.03 1.18 -1.36
CA PHE A 106 -1.32 -0.25 -1.32
C PHE A 106 -0.04 -1.08 -1.33
N GLY A 107 0.04 -2.09 -0.46
CA GLY A 107 1.10 -3.09 -0.49
C GLY A 107 0.65 -4.32 -1.26
N ILE A 108 1.58 -5.08 -1.85
CA ILE A 108 1.25 -6.31 -2.57
C ILE A 108 2.23 -7.44 -2.26
N ARG A 109 1.79 -8.68 -2.48
CA ARG A 109 2.63 -9.86 -2.31
C ARG A 109 3.57 -10.11 -3.48
N ALA A 110 3.10 -9.92 -4.71
CA ALA A 110 3.86 -10.24 -5.91
C ALA A 110 3.44 -9.38 -7.11
N ILE A 111 4.43 -8.96 -7.89
CA ILE A 111 4.31 -8.12 -9.07
C ILE A 111 4.91 -8.87 -10.25
N SER A 112 4.14 -8.98 -11.33
CA SER A 112 4.58 -9.52 -12.62
C SER A 112 4.14 -8.56 -13.73
N LEU A 113 5.06 -8.25 -14.64
CA LEU A 113 4.73 -7.42 -15.81
C LEU A 113 3.72 -8.10 -16.76
N GLU A 114 3.70 -9.43 -16.78
CA GLU A 114 2.79 -10.23 -17.61
C GLU A 114 1.48 -10.54 -16.87
N ARG A 115 1.58 -10.96 -15.60
CA ARG A 115 0.42 -11.43 -14.83
C ARG A 115 -0.24 -10.35 -13.98
N GLY A 116 0.37 -9.18 -13.82
CA GLY A 116 -0.15 -8.09 -12.99
C GLY A 116 0.18 -8.24 -11.50
N LEU A 117 -0.67 -7.63 -10.66
CA LEU A 117 -0.57 -7.70 -9.21
C LEU A 117 -1.26 -8.96 -8.70
N THR A 118 -0.57 -9.74 -7.86
CA THR A 118 -1.11 -11.01 -7.35
C THR A 118 -0.92 -11.14 -5.84
N ASN A 119 -1.87 -11.83 -5.19
CA ASN A 119 -1.90 -12.08 -3.76
C ASN A 119 -2.19 -13.56 -3.46
N ASP A 120 -1.84 -14.02 -2.26
CA ASP A 120 -1.94 -15.44 -1.89
C ASP A 120 -3.27 -15.80 -1.21
N PHE A 121 -4.02 -14.79 -0.77
CA PHE A 121 -5.26 -14.98 -0.02
C PHE A 121 -6.49 -14.62 -0.85
N VAL A 122 -7.05 -15.64 -1.49
CA VAL A 122 -8.15 -15.54 -2.46
C VAL A 122 -9.36 -14.78 -1.90
N ALA A 123 -9.67 -14.95 -0.61
CA ALA A 123 -10.86 -14.37 0.01
C ALA A 123 -10.81 -12.83 0.12
N GLU A 124 -9.62 -12.21 0.07
CA GLU A 124 -9.44 -10.75 0.15
C GLU A 124 -9.38 -10.10 -1.25
N ILE A 125 -9.23 -10.86 -2.33
CA ILE A 125 -9.06 -10.34 -3.70
C ILE A 125 -10.20 -9.40 -4.12
N SER A 126 -11.45 -9.72 -3.76
CA SER A 126 -12.60 -8.85 -4.06
C SER A 126 -12.50 -7.51 -3.32
N THR A 127 -12.07 -7.54 -2.07
CA THR A 127 -11.83 -6.34 -1.25
C THR A 127 -10.65 -5.53 -1.80
N ASP A 128 -9.53 -6.17 -2.14
CA ASP A 128 -8.37 -5.52 -2.77
C ASP A 128 -8.77 -4.79 -4.06
N ARG A 129 -9.53 -5.46 -4.94
CA ARG A 129 -10.03 -4.84 -6.17
C ARG A 129 -10.96 -3.66 -5.92
N THR A 130 -11.76 -3.71 -4.85
CA THR A 130 -12.66 -2.61 -4.47
C THR A 130 -11.84 -1.43 -3.96
N ILE A 131 -10.80 -1.69 -3.16
CA ILE A 131 -9.85 -0.69 -2.70
C ILE A 131 -9.17 0.00 -3.88
N LEU A 132 -8.63 -0.75 -4.84
CA LEU A 132 -7.90 -0.17 -5.96
C LEU A 132 -8.79 0.69 -6.89
N LYS A 133 -10.11 0.47 -6.89
CA LYS A 133 -11.07 1.25 -7.68
C LYS A 133 -11.51 2.56 -7.02
N MET A 134 -11.23 2.77 -5.73
CA MET A 134 -11.74 3.95 -5.01
C MET A 134 -11.03 5.26 -5.37
N ALA A 135 -9.83 5.17 -5.94
CA ALA A 135 -8.99 6.31 -6.26
C ALA A 135 -8.40 6.17 -7.67
N ARG A 136 -8.20 7.31 -8.34
CA ARG A 136 -7.46 7.35 -9.61
C ARG A 136 -5.95 7.28 -9.42
N ASP A 137 -5.48 7.68 -8.24
CA ASP A 137 -4.05 7.73 -7.91
C ASP A 137 -3.68 6.58 -6.97
N VAL A 138 -3.48 5.41 -7.57
CA VAL A 138 -3.02 4.21 -6.89
C VAL A 138 -1.49 4.22 -6.83
N ILE A 139 -0.96 4.26 -5.62
CA ILE A 139 0.46 4.22 -5.30
C ILE A 139 0.76 2.87 -4.65
N LEU A 140 1.48 2.03 -5.38
CA LEU A 140 1.94 0.75 -4.89
C LEU A 140 3.26 0.92 -4.14
N VAL A 141 3.38 0.31 -2.95
CA VAL A 141 4.63 0.27 -2.18
C VAL A 141 5.15 -1.17 -2.12
N ALA A 142 6.32 -1.42 -2.69
CA ALA A 142 6.87 -2.78 -2.77
C ALA A 142 8.40 -2.76 -2.85
N ASP A 143 9.04 -3.62 -2.06
CA ASP A 143 10.48 -3.87 -2.17
C ASP A 143 10.82 -4.74 -3.40
N HIS A 144 12.08 -4.70 -3.83
CA HIS A 144 12.60 -5.39 -5.01
C HIS A 144 12.27 -6.90 -5.00
N THR A 145 12.14 -7.53 -3.82
CA THR A 145 11.85 -8.97 -3.70
C THR A 145 10.43 -9.33 -4.14
N LYS A 146 9.54 -8.34 -4.35
CA LYS A 146 8.15 -8.57 -4.78
C LYS A 146 8.01 -8.66 -6.31
N PHE A 147 9.01 -8.22 -7.07
CA PHE A 147 8.97 -8.23 -8.54
C PHE A 147 9.35 -9.59 -9.13
N ASN A 148 8.97 -9.80 -10.39
CA ASN A 148 9.15 -11.06 -11.12
C ASN A 148 8.60 -12.28 -10.37
N ARG A 149 7.52 -12.06 -9.60
CA ARG A 149 6.83 -13.09 -8.84
C ARG A 149 5.36 -13.14 -9.22
N VAL A 150 4.79 -14.32 -9.03
CA VAL A 150 3.35 -14.58 -9.21
C VAL A 150 2.87 -15.32 -7.97
N SER A 151 1.74 -14.88 -7.44
CA SER A 151 1.04 -15.54 -6.33
C SER A 151 -0.27 -16.17 -6.80
N THR A 152 -1.03 -16.74 -5.87
CA THR A 152 -2.15 -17.63 -6.15
C THR A 152 -3.26 -16.99 -6.99
N ALA A 153 -3.58 -15.71 -6.74
CA ALA A 153 -4.72 -15.05 -7.36
C ALA A 153 -4.40 -13.65 -7.88
N LEU A 154 -4.98 -13.33 -9.04
CA LEU A 154 -4.90 -12.02 -9.70
C LEU A 154 -5.72 -10.98 -8.93
N VAL A 155 -5.08 -9.89 -8.52
CA VAL A 155 -5.75 -8.70 -8.01
C VAL A 155 -6.18 -7.83 -9.19
N CYS A 156 -5.22 -7.26 -9.93
CA CYS A 156 -5.48 -6.37 -11.06
C CYS A 156 -4.30 -6.36 -12.05
N SER A 157 -4.48 -5.70 -13.19
CA SER A 157 -3.36 -5.46 -14.12
C SER A 157 -2.36 -4.48 -13.50
N VAL A 158 -1.07 -4.63 -13.81
CA VAL A 158 -0.04 -3.66 -13.38
C VAL A 158 -0.33 -2.26 -13.94
N ALA A 159 -1.00 -2.17 -15.10
CA ALA A 159 -1.38 -0.92 -15.74
C ALA A 159 -2.48 -0.14 -15.00
N GLU A 160 -3.13 -0.74 -13.99
CA GLU A 160 -4.09 -0.03 -13.13
C GLU A 160 -3.38 0.77 -12.02
N VAL A 161 -2.07 0.58 -11.84
CA VAL A 161 -1.26 1.32 -10.88
C VAL A 161 -0.71 2.58 -11.54
N ARG A 162 -0.84 3.71 -10.85
CA ARG A 162 -0.30 4.98 -11.34
C ARG A 162 1.17 5.15 -10.97
N ARG A 163 1.53 4.83 -9.72
CA ARG A 163 2.90 4.93 -9.23
C ARG A 163 3.35 3.68 -8.49
N ILE A 164 4.62 3.35 -8.62
CA ILE A 164 5.27 2.33 -7.80
C ILE A 164 6.42 2.99 -7.05
N VAL A 165 6.43 2.87 -5.73
CA VAL A 165 7.54 3.27 -4.87
C VAL A 165 8.29 2.01 -4.46
N THR A 166 9.59 1.98 -4.76
CA THR A 166 10.44 0.82 -4.55
C THR A 166 11.84 1.20 -4.07
N ASP A 167 12.62 0.22 -3.63
CA ASP A 167 14.01 0.41 -3.23
C ASP A 167 14.97 0.28 -4.42
N ASP A 168 16.17 0.80 -4.21
CA ASP A 168 17.27 0.91 -5.19
C ASP A 168 17.90 -0.42 -5.62
N GLN A 169 17.43 -1.56 -5.12
CA GLN A 169 17.86 -2.88 -5.58
C GLN A 169 16.95 -3.45 -6.68
N THR A 170 15.94 -2.71 -7.14
CA THR A 170 15.08 -3.14 -8.24
C THR A 170 15.82 -3.10 -9.57
N PRO A 171 15.82 -4.17 -10.39
CA PRO A 171 16.56 -4.19 -11.65
C PRO A 171 16.14 -3.06 -12.60
N PRO A 172 17.09 -2.30 -13.19
CA PRO A 172 16.79 -1.18 -14.08
C PRO A 172 15.90 -1.56 -15.27
N GLU A 173 16.06 -2.76 -15.83
CA GLU A 173 15.27 -3.22 -16.96
C GLU A 173 13.78 -3.37 -16.60
N LEU A 174 13.50 -3.69 -15.34
CA LEU A 174 12.14 -3.78 -14.83
C LEU A 174 11.54 -2.39 -14.61
N ILE A 175 12.35 -1.43 -14.15
CA ILE A 175 11.94 -0.02 -14.03
C ILE A 175 11.59 0.56 -15.40
N GLU A 176 12.48 0.39 -16.39
CA GLU A 176 12.25 0.83 -17.76
C GLU A 176 10.94 0.25 -18.33
N ALA A 177 10.74 -1.05 -18.15
CA ALA A 177 9.52 -1.73 -18.60
C ALA A 177 8.23 -1.21 -17.92
N LEU A 178 8.30 -0.78 -16.65
CA LEU A 178 7.17 -0.15 -15.96
C LEU A 178 6.90 1.26 -16.52
N VAL A 179 7.95 2.04 -16.73
CA VAL A 179 7.86 3.40 -17.28
C VAL A 179 7.30 3.40 -18.70
N GLU A 180 7.72 2.45 -19.55
CA GLU A 180 7.17 2.26 -20.90
C GLU A 180 5.65 1.97 -20.90
N ARG A 181 5.14 1.39 -19.81
CA ARG A 181 3.70 1.14 -19.60
C ARG A 181 2.97 2.35 -19.02
N GLY A 182 3.64 3.49 -18.85
CA GLY A 182 3.07 4.73 -18.33
C GLY A 182 3.00 4.79 -16.80
N ILE A 183 3.72 3.91 -16.10
CA ILE A 183 3.76 3.85 -14.64
C ILE A 183 4.92 4.71 -14.15
N GLU A 184 4.65 5.62 -13.23
CA GLU A 184 5.69 6.42 -12.59
C GLU A 184 6.40 5.57 -11.53
N VAL A 185 7.72 5.38 -11.65
CA VAL A 185 8.51 4.66 -10.65
C VAL A 185 9.31 5.67 -9.83
N ILE A 186 9.21 5.55 -8.51
CA ILE A 186 9.99 6.33 -7.55
C ILE A 186 10.90 5.35 -6.81
N GLU A 187 12.19 5.44 -7.07
CA GLU A 187 13.22 4.65 -6.40
C GLU A 187 13.78 5.43 -5.21
N PHE A 188 14.06 4.74 -4.10
CA PHE A 188 14.66 5.36 -2.92
C PHE A 188 15.78 4.51 -2.36
N ALA A 189 16.92 5.15 -2.11
CA ALA A 189 18.12 4.48 -1.65
C ALA A 189 18.01 4.03 -0.18
N CYS A 190 18.43 2.81 0.10
CA CYS A 190 18.53 2.30 1.47
C CYS A 190 19.70 3.01 2.20
N GLY A 191 19.43 3.60 3.37
CA GLY A 191 20.47 4.23 4.21
C GLY A 191 20.88 5.65 3.81
N GLY A 192 20.19 6.30 2.86
CA GLY A 192 20.37 7.72 2.56
C GLY A 192 19.85 8.63 3.70
N PRO A 193 20.37 9.87 3.87
CA PRO A 193 19.84 10.80 4.85
C PRO A 193 18.37 11.11 4.52
N CYS A 194 17.50 10.97 5.52
CA CYS A 194 16.10 11.38 5.41
C CYS A 194 16.05 12.89 5.12
N PRO A 195 15.36 13.34 4.05
CA PRO A 195 15.13 14.77 3.81
C PRO A 195 14.22 15.39 4.88
#